data_AF-A0A7J4TMY7-F1
#
_entry.id   AF-A0A7J4TMY7-F1
#
_cell.length_a   1.000
_cell.length_b   1.000
_cell.length_c   1.000
_cell.angle_alpha   90.00
_cell.angle_beta   90.00
_cell.angle_gamma   90.00
#
_symmetry.space_group_name_H-M   'P 1'
#
loop_
_entity.id
_entity.type
_entity.pdbx_description
1 polymer ?
#
loop_
_entity_poly.entity_id
_entity_poly.type
_entity_poly.pdbx_seq_one_letter_code
_entity_poly.pdbx_strand_id
1 'polypeptide(L)'
;MDLSCKYGGCTGKALGESDYCILHIDLPDDLESDEFAYINNLKQQEVEKKKSNGDFNFKGVKLFEGNFNNINTPGDVIFTKTMITGVFDCSNSEIKGDFWFDQGIVDGHVFIENSLIGGSFSFYRGRIGGNLSFDETIIGKYAWFEELDVEGETSFNHSKIGASLSFKGSHIRENVSFYSAQIGGSAWFIGALLDGSTWFDLSEFKGGLNFRNAVFKDFKGQERACRTAKTIWERIGDREKADYHFYHEMEAKRRQKPIFIRYPELIVQYPFGYGVHPSRLLFTFVGVMFCFALVFWVMGNSYSTDAFLEKLKFSFLTMIIPAYGVINAKTGLIGVFTIIEAFIGAFTWPTFIVTFARKYMR
;
A
#
# COMPACT_ATOMS: atom_id res chain seq x y z
N MET A 1 -26.31 -17.86 42.61
CA MET A 1 -26.98 -17.39 41.39
C MET A 1 -26.03 -17.68 40.25
N ASP A 2 -26.39 -18.55 39.31
CA ASP A 2 -25.58 -18.77 38.10
C ASP A 2 -25.62 -17.48 37.27
N LEU A 3 -24.59 -16.65 37.44
CA LEU A 3 -24.45 -15.41 36.69
C LEU A 3 -24.06 -15.72 35.24
N SER A 4 -24.69 -15.05 34.29
CA SER A 4 -24.34 -15.11 32.87
C SER A 4 -23.08 -14.28 32.59
N CYS A 5 -22.27 -14.69 31.62
CA CYS A 5 -21.13 -13.91 31.14
C CYS A 5 -21.57 -12.50 30.72
N LYS A 6 -20.88 -11.46 31.22
CA LYS A 6 -21.15 -10.06 30.85
C LYS A 6 -20.59 -9.66 29.47
N TYR A 7 -19.84 -10.53 28.78
CA TYR A 7 -19.37 -10.24 27.43
C TYR A 7 -20.55 -10.19 26.46
N GLY A 8 -20.71 -9.07 25.76
CA GLY A 8 -21.87 -8.81 24.90
C GLY A 8 -22.07 -9.89 23.83
N GLY A 9 -23.21 -10.58 23.90
CA GLY A 9 -23.58 -11.65 22.97
C GLY A 9 -23.08 -13.04 23.38
N CYS A 10 -22.44 -13.20 24.54
CA CYS A 10 -22.09 -14.51 25.09
C CYS A 10 -23.25 -15.10 25.90
N THR A 11 -23.57 -16.38 25.67
CA THR A 11 -24.57 -17.15 26.45
C THR A 11 -23.93 -18.05 27.51
N GLY A 12 -22.60 -18.02 27.64
CA GLY A 12 -21.85 -18.83 28.59
C GLY A 12 -22.12 -18.43 30.05
N LYS A 13 -21.94 -19.40 30.95
CA LYS A 13 -22.00 -19.14 32.39
C LYS A 13 -20.70 -18.49 32.87
N ALA A 14 -20.82 -17.55 33.79
CA ALA A 14 -19.67 -16.93 34.42
C ALA A 14 -18.91 -17.95 35.30
N LEU A 15 -17.59 -17.79 35.40
CA LEU A 15 -16.72 -18.72 36.13
C LEU A 15 -16.48 -18.20 37.55
N GLY A 16 -16.95 -18.95 38.56
CA GLY A 16 -16.74 -18.60 39.96
C GLY A 16 -17.31 -17.23 40.32
N GLU A 17 -16.47 -16.35 40.85
CA GLU A 17 -16.82 -14.95 41.19
C GLU A 17 -16.57 -13.95 40.04
N SER A 18 -16.07 -14.43 38.90
CA SER A 18 -15.84 -13.57 37.73
C SER A 18 -17.15 -13.13 37.09
N ASP A 19 -17.11 -11.96 36.44
CA ASP A 19 -18.19 -11.47 35.58
C ASP A 19 -18.21 -12.17 34.20
N TYR A 20 -17.20 -12.99 33.89
CA TYR A 20 -16.96 -13.57 32.56
C TYR A 20 -16.89 -15.09 32.60
N CYS A 21 -17.20 -15.74 31.46
CA CYS A 21 -17.00 -17.18 31.31
C CYS A 21 -15.51 -17.52 31.09
N ILE A 22 -15.19 -18.82 31.13
CA ILE A 22 -13.82 -19.33 30.95
C ILE A 22 -13.11 -18.80 29.69
N LEU A 23 -13.84 -18.57 28.60
CA LEU A 23 -13.25 -18.08 27.34
C LEU A 23 -13.00 -16.55 27.34
N HIS A 24 -13.69 -15.79 28.21
CA HIS A 24 -13.64 -14.33 28.24
C HIS A 24 -12.83 -13.76 29.41
N ILE A 25 -12.51 -14.58 30.42
CA ILE A 25 -11.52 -14.19 31.45
C ILE A 25 -10.13 -14.06 30.83
N ASP A 26 -9.31 -13.19 31.42
CA ASP A 26 -7.90 -13.07 31.10
C ASP A 26 -7.13 -14.35 31.43
N LEU A 27 -6.02 -14.54 30.72
CA LEU A 27 -5.04 -15.56 31.09
C LEU A 27 -4.21 -15.03 32.27
N PRO A 28 -3.80 -15.88 33.21
CA PRO A 28 -2.82 -15.49 34.23
C PRO A 28 -1.50 -15.03 33.60
N ASP A 29 -0.86 -14.01 34.18
CA ASP A 29 0.37 -13.40 33.64
C ASP A 29 1.59 -14.34 33.73
N ASP A 30 1.67 -15.17 34.77
CA ASP A 30 2.76 -16.13 34.96
C ASP A 30 2.49 -17.43 34.19
N LEU A 31 3.12 -17.53 33.01
CA LEU A 31 2.98 -18.66 32.09
C LEU A 31 3.53 -19.99 32.64
N GLU A 32 4.36 -19.96 33.70
CA GLU A 32 4.90 -21.16 34.34
C GLU A 32 4.05 -21.64 35.53
N SER A 33 3.01 -20.89 35.90
CA SER A 33 2.18 -21.21 37.06
C SER A 33 1.20 -22.38 36.82
N ASP A 34 0.91 -23.13 37.89
CA ASP A 34 -0.13 -24.16 37.88
C ASP A 34 -1.52 -23.59 37.55
N GLU A 35 -1.78 -22.34 37.94
CA GLU A 35 -3.02 -21.63 37.64
C GLU A 35 -3.16 -21.37 36.13
N PHE A 36 -2.10 -20.89 35.48
CA PHE A 36 -2.07 -20.71 34.03
C PHE A 36 -2.34 -22.04 33.32
N ALA A 37 -1.62 -23.10 33.70
CA ALA A 37 -1.79 -24.42 33.10
C ALA A 37 -3.24 -24.93 33.25
N TYR A 38 -3.84 -24.73 34.42
CA TYR A 38 -5.23 -25.10 34.70
C TYR A 38 -6.23 -24.30 33.86
N ILE A 39 -6.15 -22.97 33.86
CA ILE A 39 -7.06 -22.09 33.11
C ILE A 39 -6.92 -22.31 31.61
N ASN A 40 -5.69 -22.44 31.10
CA ASN A 40 -5.45 -22.72 29.70
C ASN A 40 -6.06 -24.07 29.29
N ASN A 41 -5.91 -25.12 30.11
CA ASN A 41 -6.53 -26.42 29.84
C ASN A 41 -8.07 -26.31 29.75
N LEU A 42 -8.71 -25.61 30.70
CA LEU A 42 -10.17 -25.40 30.68
C LEU A 42 -10.62 -24.60 29.46
N LYS A 43 -9.86 -23.57 29.04
CA LYS A 43 -10.14 -22.82 27.81
C LYS A 43 -10.09 -23.74 26.59
N GLN A 44 -9.06 -24.57 26.46
CA GLN A 44 -8.95 -25.52 25.34
C GLN A 44 -10.10 -26.54 25.33
N GLN A 45 -10.50 -27.06 26.50
CA GLN A 45 -11.67 -27.94 26.59
C GLN A 45 -12.96 -27.27 26.11
N GLU A 46 -13.22 -26.02 26.51
CA GLU A 46 -14.43 -25.30 26.08
C GLU A 46 -14.37 -24.92 24.58
N VAL A 47 -13.17 -24.65 24.04
CA VAL A 47 -12.97 -24.48 22.59
C VAL A 47 -13.33 -25.76 21.83
N GLU A 48 -12.80 -26.92 22.24
CA GLU A 48 -13.11 -28.20 21.59
C GLU A 48 -14.58 -28.57 21.69
N LYS A 49 -15.21 -28.29 22.83
CA LYS A 49 -16.66 -28.48 23.02
C LYS A 49 -17.48 -27.57 22.08
N LYS A 50 -17.08 -26.31 21.88
CA LYS A 50 -17.73 -25.42 20.91
C LYS A 50 -17.54 -25.93 19.47
N LYS A 51 -16.34 -26.37 19.11
CA LYS A 51 -16.04 -27.00 17.81
C LYS A 51 -16.90 -28.23 17.56
N SER A 52 -17.02 -29.14 18.54
CA SER A 52 -17.85 -30.35 18.41
C SER A 52 -19.34 -30.04 18.29
N ASN A 53 -19.80 -28.93 18.86
CA ASN A 53 -21.18 -28.46 18.76
C ASN A 53 -21.46 -27.64 17.50
N GLY A 54 -20.45 -27.40 16.66
CA GLY A 54 -20.57 -26.55 15.46
C GLY A 54 -20.74 -25.05 15.76
N ASP A 55 -20.41 -24.61 16.97
CA ASP A 55 -20.47 -23.20 17.37
C ASP A 55 -19.09 -22.53 17.17
N PHE A 56 -18.93 -21.90 16.01
CA PHE A 56 -17.70 -21.19 15.64
C PHE A 56 -17.73 -19.69 15.98
N ASN A 57 -18.53 -19.29 16.98
CA ASN A 57 -18.51 -17.93 17.50
C ASN A 57 -17.58 -17.80 18.71
N PHE A 58 -16.37 -17.33 18.45
CA PHE A 58 -15.30 -17.03 19.40
C PHE A 58 -15.09 -15.53 19.60
N LYS A 59 -16.12 -14.71 19.39
CA LYS A 59 -16.00 -13.25 19.58
C LYS A 59 -15.47 -12.90 20.98
N GLY A 60 -14.40 -12.10 21.04
CA GLY A 60 -13.80 -11.62 22.29
C GLY A 60 -13.01 -12.64 23.09
N VAL A 61 -12.87 -13.87 22.59
CA VAL A 61 -12.21 -14.95 23.32
C VAL A 61 -10.71 -14.66 23.47
N LYS A 62 -10.17 -15.02 24.65
CA LYS A 62 -8.75 -14.84 25.01
C LYS A 62 -8.10 -16.22 25.17
N LEU A 63 -7.13 -16.55 24.32
CA LEU A 63 -6.45 -17.86 24.27
C LEU A 63 -4.94 -17.69 24.31
N PHE A 64 -4.25 -18.73 24.79
CA PHE A 64 -2.80 -18.81 24.63
C PHE A 64 -2.48 -19.25 23.21
N GLU A 65 -2.98 -20.42 22.79
CA GLU A 65 -2.89 -20.92 21.40
C GLU A 65 -4.29 -21.05 20.80
N GLY A 66 -4.43 -20.69 19.52
CA GLY A 66 -5.67 -20.83 18.76
C GLY A 66 -5.58 -21.92 17.70
N ASN A 67 -5.77 -23.19 18.09
CA ASN A 67 -5.74 -24.32 17.15
C ASN A 67 -7.12 -24.67 16.59
N PHE A 68 -7.36 -24.21 15.36
CA PHE A 68 -8.57 -24.40 14.57
C PHE A 68 -8.28 -25.11 13.24
N ASN A 69 -7.25 -25.94 13.21
CA ASN A 69 -6.91 -26.73 12.03
C ASN A 69 -8.00 -27.76 11.68
N ASN A 70 -8.16 -28.01 10.38
CA ASN A 70 -9.08 -29.02 9.84
C ASN A 70 -10.55 -28.82 10.23
N ILE A 71 -10.99 -27.57 10.41
CA ILE A 71 -12.41 -27.33 10.70
C ILE A 71 -13.25 -27.40 9.42
N ASN A 72 -14.42 -28.02 9.49
CA ASN A 72 -15.42 -28.02 8.42
C ASN A 72 -16.73 -27.46 8.96
N THR A 73 -17.21 -26.36 8.39
CA THR A 73 -18.46 -25.73 8.82
C THR A 73 -19.25 -25.14 7.66
N PRO A 74 -20.59 -25.34 7.62
CA PRO A 74 -21.45 -24.70 6.63
C PRO A 74 -21.68 -23.20 6.92
N GLY A 75 -21.34 -22.73 8.12
CA GLY A 75 -21.61 -21.38 8.58
C GLY A 75 -20.38 -20.49 8.63
N ASP A 76 -20.56 -19.33 9.27
CA ASP A 76 -19.51 -18.34 9.47
C ASP A 76 -18.62 -18.72 10.65
N VAL A 77 -17.38 -18.22 10.62
CA VAL A 77 -16.40 -18.36 11.69
C VAL A 77 -16.05 -16.97 12.23
N ILE A 78 -16.22 -16.75 13.53
CA ILE A 78 -16.13 -15.42 14.14
C ILE A 78 -15.08 -15.40 15.25
N PHE A 79 -14.01 -14.64 15.02
CA PHE A 79 -12.91 -14.32 15.94
C PHE A 79 -12.78 -12.80 16.18
N THR A 80 -13.83 -12.03 15.91
CA THR A 80 -13.83 -10.57 16.13
C THR A 80 -13.42 -10.23 17.57
N LYS A 81 -12.46 -9.32 17.74
CA LYS A 81 -11.90 -8.84 19.03
C LYS A 81 -11.25 -9.93 19.89
N THR A 82 -10.80 -11.02 19.28
CA THR A 82 -10.07 -12.07 20.01
C THR A 82 -8.66 -11.64 20.35
N MET A 83 -8.10 -12.24 21.40
CA MET A 83 -6.70 -12.06 21.79
C MET A 83 -6.03 -13.41 21.91
N ILE A 84 -4.93 -13.60 21.20
CA ILE A 84 -4.17 -14.85 21.15
C ILE A 84 -2.70 -14.53 21.39
N THR A 85 -2.13 -15.05 22.48
CA THR A 85 -0.73 -14.78 22.86
C THR A 85 0.27 -15.54 21.98
N GLY A 86 -0.09 -16.72 21.50
CA GLY A 86 0.72 -17.59 20.68
C GLY A 86 0.29 -17.54 19.22
N VAL A 87 0.22 -18.70 18.60
CA VAL A 87 -0.15 -18.89 17.21
C VAL A 87 -1.66 -19.05 17.07
N PHE A 88 -2.21 -18.45 16.02
CA PHE A 88 -3.52 -18.80 15.49
C PHE A 88 -3.32 -19.63 14.22
N ASP A 89 -3.80 -20.87 14.24
CA ASP A 89 -3.71 -21.77 13.08
C ASP A 89 -5.08 -22.34 12.74
N CYS A 90 -5.56 -22.02 11.55
CA CYS A 90 -6.82 -22.49 11.00
C CYS A 90 -6.61 -23.16 9.62
N SER A 91 -5.43 -23.74 9.42
CA SER A 91 -5.03 -24.36 8.16
C SER A 91 -5.83 -25.64 7.87
N ASN A 92 -5.86 -26.05 6.60
CA ASN A 92 -6.57 -27.23 6.09
C ASN A 92 -8.08 -27.21 6.35
N SER A 93 -8.70 -26.02 6.38
CA SER A 93 -10.09 -25.85 6.81
C SER A 93 -11.05 -25.56 5.65
N GLU A 94 -12.30 -26.00 5.78
CA GLU A 94 -13.38 -25.73 4.85
C GLU A 94 -14.52 -24.98 5.53
N ILE A 95 -14.63 -23.69 5.25
CA ILE A 95 -15.62 -22.77 5.83
C ILE A 95 -16.51 -22.30 4.69
N LYS A 96 -17.78 -22.73 4.64
CA LYS A 96 -18.68 -22.30 3.55
C LYS A 96 -19.13 -20.84 3.69
N GLY A 97 -19.17 -20.32 4.91
CA GLY A 97 -19.55 -18.95 5.23
C GLY A 97 -18.39 -17.95 5.16
N ASP A 98 -18.59 -16.82 5.83
CA ASP A 98 -17.61 -15.74 5.98
C ASP A 98 -16.69 -16.01 7.20
N PHE A 99 -15.50 -15.43 7.18
CA PHE A 99 -14.52 -15.49 8.27
C PHE A 99 -14.25 -14.07 8.80
N TRP A 100 -14.55 -13.82 10.08
CA TRP A 100 -14.42 -12.51 10.72
C TRP A 100 -13.37 -12.51 11.84
N PHE A 101 -12.21 -11.90 11.62
CA PHE A 101 -11.14 -11.68 12.61
C PHE A 101 -10.99 -10.19 13.01
N ASP A 102 -11.98 -9.35 12.70
CA ASP A 102 -11.87 -7.90 12.92
C ASP A 102 -11.48 -7.52 14.35
N GLN A 103 -10.52 -6.60 14.49
CA GLN A 103 -9.95 -6.11 15.74
C GLN A 103 -9.33 -7.22 16.62
N GLY A 104 -9.01 -8.38 16.04
CA GLY A 104 -8.25 -9.41 16.72
C GLY A 104 -6.78 -9.01 16.93
N ILE A 105 -6.18 -9.56 17.97
CA ILE A 105 -4.75 -9.40 18.28
C ILE A 105 -4.16 -10.80 18.40
N VAL A 106 -3.11 -11.07 17.64
CA VAL A 106 -2.33 -12.30 17.73
C VAL A 106 -0.87 -11.90 17.93
N ASP A 107 -0.27 -12.23 19.08
CA ASP A 107 1.12 -11.85 19.36
C ASP A 107 2.12 -12.75 18.59
N GLY A 108 1.70 -13.96 18.23
CA GLY A 108 2.47 -14.87 17.37
C GLY A 108 2.04 -14.82 15.90
N HIS A 109 2.05 -15.99 15.25
CA HIS A 109 1.76 -16.14 13.82
C HIS A 109 0.27 -16.42 13.56
N VAL A 110 -0.20 -16.06 12.37
CA VAL A 110 -1.52 -16.37 11.85
C VAL A 110 -1.37 -17.21 10.58
N PHE A 111 -1.77 -18.47 10.66
CA PHE A 111 -1.75 -19.42 9.54
C PHE A 111 -3.17 -19.81 9.15
N ILE A 112 -3.54 -19.52 7.90
CA ILE A 112 -4.78 -19.99 7.27
C ILE A 112 -4.39 -20.52 5.90
N GLU A 113 -3.64 -21.61 5.90
CA GLU A 113 -3.06 -22.22 4.69
C GLU A 113 -3.94 -23.37 4.20
N ASN A 114 -3.85 -23.70 2.91
CA ASN A 114 -4.53 -24.85 2.32
C ASN A 114 -6.04 -24.90 2.63
N SER A 115 -6.69 -23.74 2.71
CA SER A 115 -8.05 -23.62 3.22
C SER A 115 -9.02 -23.10 2.17
N LEU A 116 -10.32 -23.39 2.35
CA LEU A 116 -11.41 -22.85 1.54
C LEU A 116 -12.33 -22.03 2.43
N ILE A 117 -12.43 -20.73 2.16
CA ILE A 117 -13.42 -19.82 2.72
C ILE A 117 -14.39 -19.47 1.59
N GLY A 118 -15.59 -20.04 1.59
CA GLY A 118 -16.61 -19.82 0.55
C GLY A 118 -17.13 -18.39 0.52
N GLY A 119 -17.09 -17.70 1.65
CA GLY A 119 -17.47 -16.30 1.82
C GLY A 119 -16.30 -15.32 1.65
N SER A 120 -16.38 -14.25 2.43
CA SER A 120 -15.35 -13.20 2.57
C SER A 120 -14.50 -13.46 3.80
N PHE A 121 -13.27 -12.98 3.78
CA PHE A 121 -12.39 -12.92 4.94
C PHE A 121 -12.20 -11.47 5.36
N SER A 122 -12.27 -11.18 6.66
CA SER A 122 -12.03 -9.83 7.20
C SER A 122 -11.13 -9.88 8.43
N PHE A 123 -10.09 -9.04 8.43
CA PHE A 123 -9.21 -8.79 9.55
C PHE A 123 -8.92 -7.28 9.62
N TYR A 124 -9.98 -6.52 9.88
CA TYR A 124 -9.93 -5.07 9.98
C TYR A 124 -9.34 -4.60 11.31
N ARG A 125 -8.43 -3.62 11.31
CA ARG A 125 -7.87 -3.00 12.54
C ARG A 125 -7.28 -3.99 13.54
N GLY A 126 -6.63 -5.03 13.03
CA GLY A 126 -5.98 -6.05 13.84
C GLY A 126 -4.49 -5.79 14.07
N ARG A 127 -3.88 -6.65 14.87
CA ARG A 127 -2.42 -6.75 15.02
C ARG A 127 -1.97 -8.19 14.98
N ILE A 128 -0.85 -8.44 14.30
CA ILE A 128 -0.14 -9.72 14.26
C ILE A 128 1.33 -9.47 14.61
N GLY A 129 1.83 -10.09 15.68
CA GLY A 129 3.22 -9.97 16.13
C GLY A 129 4.21 -10.87 15.38
N GLY A 130 3.70 -11.85 14.63
CA GLY A 130 4.47 -12.71 13.73
C GLY A 130 4.05 -12.59 12.26
N ASN A 131 4.09 -13.72 11.57
CA ASN A 131 3.78 -13.83 10.14
C ASN A 131 2.28 -14.03 9.90
N LEU A 132 1.80 -13.57 8.75
CA LEU A 132 0.47 -13.80 8.20
C LEU A 132 0.58 -14.66 6.94
N SER A 133 -0.01 -15.86 6.94
CA SER A 133 0.01 -16.75 5.77
C SER A 133 -1.39 -17.17 5.34
N PHE A 134 -1.65 -17.01 4.05
CA PHE A 134 -2.82 -17.49 3.30
C PHE A 134 -2.39 -18.34 2.10
N ASP A 135 -1.22 -18.98 2.19
CA ASP A 135 -0.68 -19.77 1.10
C ASP A 135 -1.64 -20.92 0.73
N GLU A 136 -1.86 -21.08 -0.58
CA GLU A 136 -2.76 -22.08 -1.16
C GLU A 136 -4.24 -21.95 -0.73
N THR A 137 -4.64 -20.82 -0.14
CA THR A 137 -6.01 -20.60 0.33
C THR A 137 -6.92 -19.98 -0.73
N ILE A 138 -8.16 -20.46 -0.77
CA ILE A 138 -9.23 -19.95 -1.64
C ILE A 138 -10.23 -19.16 -0.80
N ILE A 139 -10.39 -17.88 -1.12
CA ILE A 139 -11.43 -17.00 -0.57
C ILE A 139 -12.44 -16.70 -1.68
N GLY A 140 -13.69 -17.11 -1.50
CA GLY A 140 -14.72 -17.09 -2.55
C GLY A 140 -15.15 -15.68 -2.94
N LYS A 141 -15.03 -14.71 -2.03
CA LYS A 141 -15.44 -13.31 -2.25
C LYS A 141 -14.28 -12.34 -1.95
N TYR A 142 -14.45 -11.46 -0.97
CA TYR A 142 -13.52 -10.39 -0.66
C TYR A 142 -12.54 -10.81 0.44
N ALA A 143 -11.35 -10.23 0.43
CA ALA A 143 -10.37 -10.40 1.50
C ALA A 143 -9.93 -9.00 1.99
N TRP A 144 -10.35 -8.64 3.20
CA TRP A 144 -10.12 -7.31 3.79
C TRP A 144 -9.12 -7.40 4.93
N PHE A 145 -7.96 -6.78 4.76
CA PHE A 145 -6.88 -6.66 5.75
C PHE A 145 -6.60 -5.19 6.02
N GLU A 146 -7.63 -4.33 6.03
CA GLU A 146 -7.46 -2.88 6.14
C GLU A 146 -7.08 -2.45 7.56
N GLU A 147 -6.18 -1.46 7.65
CA GLU A 147 -5.65 -0.93 8.91
C GLU A 147 -5.01 -2.03 9.79
N LEU A 148 -4.45 -3.08 9.17
CA LEU A 148 -3.78 -4.20 9.83
C LEU A 148 -2.31 -3.87 10.10
N ASP A 149 -1.83 -4.18 11.30
CA ASP A 149 -0.42 -4.07 11.70
C ASP A 149 0.22 -5.47 11.77
N VAL A 150 1.18 -5.77 10.89
CA VAL A 150 1.89 -7.05 10.84
C VAL A 150 3.37 -6.81 11.07
N GLU A 151 3.92 -7.42 12.13
CA GLU A 151 5.33 -7.32 12.48
C GLU A 151 6.20 -8.23 11.60
N GLY A 152 5.67 -9.37 11.14
CA GLY A 152 6.39 -10.33 10.30
C GLY A 152 6.03 -10.24 8.80
N GLU A 153 6.26 -11.36 8.11
CA GLU A 153 5.99 -11.51 6.68
C GLU A 153 4.50 -11.73 6.39
N THR A 154 4.06 -11.36 5.20
CA THR A 154 2.70 -11.60 4.71
C THR A 154 2.73 -12.37 3.39
N SER A 155 2.11 -13.55 3.36
CA SER A 155 2.16 -14.46 2.22
C SER A 155 0.77 -14.88 1.73
N PHE A 156 0.59 -14.84 0.42
CA PHE A 156 -0.62 -15.22 -0.32
C PHE A 156 -0.24 -16.08 -1.55
N ASN A 157 0.85 -16.82 -1.47
CA ASN A 157 1.37 -17.58 -2.59
C ASN A 157 0.35 -18.64 -3.01
N HIS A 158 0.14 -18.79 -4.32
CA HIS A 158 -0.82 -19.74 -4.89
C HIS A 158 -2.27 -19.58 -4.39
N SER A 159 -2.59 -18.49 -3.70
CA SER A 159 -3.94 -18.22 -3.21
C SER A 159 -4.88 -17.77 -4.33
N LYS A 160 -6.18 -17.92 -4.09
CA LYS A 160 -7.22 -17.46 -5.02
C LYS A 160 -8.28 -16.66 -4.28
N ILE A 161 -8.50 -15.43 -4.72
CA ILE A 161 -9.51 -14.52 -4.16
C ILE A 161 -10.53 -14.24 -5.26
N GLY A 162 -11.79 -14.64 -5.03
CA GLY A 162 -12.85 -14.57 -6.04
C GLY A 162 -13.23 -13.14 -6.44
N ALA A 163 -13.13 -12.19 -5.50
CA ALA A 163 -13.37 -10.76 -5.73
C ALA A 163 -12.11 -9.93 -5.44
N SER A 164 -12.21 -8.86 -4.65
CA SER A 164 -11.10 -7.92 -4.40
C SER A 164 -10.40 -8.17 -3.08
N LEU A 165 -9.12 -7.79 -3.04
CA LEU A 165 -8.24 -7.80 -1.87
C LEU A 165 -7.94 -6.36 -1.44
N SER A 166 -7.92 -6.09 -0.13
CA SER A 166 -7.55 -4.76 0.39
C SER A 166 -6.59 -4.85 1.58
N PHE A 167 -5.49 -4.14 1.48
CA PHE A 167 -4.48 -3.83 2.51
C PHE A 167 -4.42 -2.31 2.75
N LYS A 168 -5.56 -1.63 2.62
CA LYS A 168 -5.61 -0.17 2.74
C LYS A 168 -5.18 0.25 4.15
N GLY A 169 -4.22 1.17 4.22
CA GLY A 169 -3.71 1.73 5.48
C GLY A 169 -2.96 0.75 6.37
N SER A 170 -2.64 -0.44 5.88
CA SER A 170 -1.97 -1.50 6.65
C SER A 170 -0.46 -1.26 6.70
N HIS A 171 0.20 -1.72 7.76
CA HIS A 171 1.66 -1.68 7.91
C HIS A 171 2.18 -3.11 7.99
N ILE A 172 3.05 -3.47 7.06
CA ILE A 172 3.75 -4.76 7.04
C ILE A 172 5.25 -4.48 7.12
N ARG A 173 5.89 -4.97 8.18
CA ARG A 173 7.29 -4.67 8.52
C ARG A 173 8.30 -5.49 7.73
N GLU A 174 7.96 -6.73 7.40
CA GLU A 174 8.81 -7.59 6.58
C GLU A 174 8.23 -7.73 5.17
N ASN A 175 8.51 -8.85 4.52
CA ASN A 175 8.20 -9.00 3.12
C ASN A 175 6.74 -9.36 2.85
N VAL A 176 6.28 -9.06 1.64
CA VAL A 176 4.92 -9.34 1.16
C VAL A 176 4.99 -10.10 -0.16
N SER A 177 4.39 -11.29 -0.22
CA SER A 177 4.42 -12.14 -1.41
C SER A 177 3.03 -12.56 -1.89
N PHE A 178 2.80 -12.38 -3.20
CA PHE A 178 1.62 -12.85 -3.93
C PHE A 178 2.02 -13.78 -5.08
N TYR A 179 3.09 -14.58 -4.90
CA TYR A 179 3.61 -15.41 -5.98
C TYR A 179 2.52 -16.35 -6.53
N SER A 180 2.26 -16.28 -7.84
CA SER A 180 1.20 -17.06 -8.50
C SER A 180 -0.21 -16.91 -7.89
N ALA A 181 -0.50 -15.82 -7.18
CA ALA A 181 -1.83 -15.56 -6.64
C ALA A 181 -2.82 -15.15 -7.74
N GLN A 182 -4.10 -15.50 -7.60
CA GLN A 182 -5.17 -15.14 -8.52
C GLN A 182 -6.23 -14.27 -7.83
N ILE A 183 -6.41 -13.04 -8.28
CA ILE A 183 -7.39 -12.09 -7.74
C ILE A 183 -8.44 -11.75 -8.80
N GLY A 184 -9.67 -12.17 -8.57
CA GLY A 184 -10.82 -12.00 -9.46
C GLY A 184 -11.31 -10.56 -9.59
N GLY A 185 -10.86 -9.66 -8.72
CA GLY A 185 -11.12 -8.23 -8.72
C GLY A 185 -9.83 -7.41 -8.65
N SER A 186 -9.87 -6.29 -7.92
CA SER A 186 -8.72 -5.40 -7.73
C SER A 186 -7.98 -5.70 -6.42
N ALA A 187 -6.71 -5.31 -6.34
CA ALA A 187 -5.93 -5.36 -5.11
C ALA A 187 -5.49 -3.95 -4.70
N TRP A 188 -5.84 -3.56 -3.47
CA TRP A 188 -5.69 -2.20 -2.98
C TRP A 188 -4.69 -2.11 -1.84
N PHE A 189 -3.58 -1.41 -2.03
CA PHE A 189 -2.57 -1.10 -1.01
C PHE A 189 -2.55 0.40 -0.72
N ILE A 190 -3.71 1.05 -0.78
CA ILE A 190 -3.81 2.51 -0.67
C ILE A 190 -3.34 2.93 0.73
N GLY A 191 -2.33 3.79 0.81
CA GLY A 191 -1.78 4.26 2.08
C GLY A 191 -1.06 3.19 2.90
N ALA A 192 -0.76 2.02 2.32
CA ALA A 192 -0.04 0.96 3.02
C ALA A 192 1.43 1.36 3.26
N LEU A 193 1.98 0.92 4.40
CA LEU A 193 3.41 1.00 4.71
C LEU A 193 4.03 -0.38 4.50
N LEU A 194 4.94 -0.48 3.53
CA LEU A 194 5.57 -1.72 3.09
C LEU A 194 7.07 -1.58 3.30
N ASP A 195 7.56 -2.15 4.39
CA ASP A 195 8.94 -1.95 4.82
C ASP A 195 9.90 -2.94 4.12
N GLY A 196 9.47 -4.19 3.96
CA GLY A 196 10.19 -5.21 3.22
C GLY A 196 9.98 -5.17 1.70
N SER A 197 10.45 -6.21 1.02
CA SER A 197 10.21 -6.42 -0.41
C SER A 197 8.77 -6.84 -0.68
N THR A 198 8.21 -6.41 -1.82
CA THR A 198 6.86 -6.81 -2.28
C THR A 198 6.94 -7.50 -3.63
N TRP A 199 6.40 -8.73 -3.73
CA TRP A 199 6.42 -9.55 -4.95
C TRP A 199 5.03 -9.88 -5.46
N PHE A 200 4.88 -9.78 -6.78
CA PHE A 200 3.66 -10.11 -7.53
C PHE A 200 3.99 -11.00 -8.74
N ASP A 201 5.09 -11.73 -8.68
CA ASP A 201 5.56 -12.54 -9.80
C ASP A 201 4.54 -13.64 -10.12
N LEU A 202 4.20 -13.79 -11.40
CA LEU A 202 3.18 -14.72 -11.91
C LEU A 202 1.76 -14.52 -11.34
N SER A 203 1.49 -13.44 -10.62
CA SER A 203 0.16 -13.14 -10.11
C SER A 203 -0.77 -12.60 -11.19
N GLU A 204 -2.05 -12.95 -11.10
CA GLU A 204 -3.09 -12.54 -12.02
C GLU A 204 -4.14 -11.70 -11.31
N PHE A 205 -4.45 -10.52 -11.87
CA PHE A 205 -5.53 -9.66 -11.41
C PHE A 205 -6.51 -9.45 -12.55
N LYS A 206 -7.80 -9.67 -12.33
CA LYS A 206 -8.83 -9.28 -13.33
C LYS A 206 -9.18 -7.80 -13.25
N GLY A 207 -9.07 -7.21 -12.06
CA GLY A 207 -9.14 -5.77 -11.82
C GLY A 207 -7.76 -5.13 -11.75
N GLY A 208 -7.68 -3.97 -11.09
CA GLY A 208 -6.44 -3.19 -10.99
C GLY A 208 -5.60 -3.49 -9.75
N LEU A 209 -4.31 -3.14 -9.80
CA LEU A 209 -3.40 -3.18 -8.66
C LEU A 209 -3.03 -1.74 -8.28
N ASN A 210 -3.26 -1.32 -7.03
CA ASN A 210 -3.20 0.09 -6.67
C ASN A 210 -2.33 0.37 -5.43
N PHE A 211 -1.32 1.22 -5.60
CA PHE A 211 -0.39 1.67 -4.55
C PHE A 211 -0.49 3.17 -4.25
N ARG A 212 -1.67 3.77 -4.42
CA ARG A 212 -1.85 5.21 -4.18
C ARG A 212 -1.48 5.55 -2.74
N ASN A 213 -0.59 6.51 -2.55
CA ASN A 213 -0.06 6.92 -1.24
C ASN A 213 0.61 5.79 -0.43
N ALA A 214 0.90 4.63 -1.04
CA ALA A 214 1.69 3.60 -0.37
C ALA A 214 3.13 4.08 -0.20
N VAL A 215 3.76 3.71 0.91
CA VAL A 215 5.16 4.01 1.19
C VAL A 215 5.93 2.70 1.18
N PHE A 216 6.95 2.63 0.34
CA PHE A 216 7.88 1.51 0.27
C PHE A 216 9.22 1.94 0.86
N LYS A 217 9.75 1.19 1.83
CA LYS A 217 11.14 1.42 2.29
C LYS A 217 12.16 0.79 1.35
N ASP A 218 11.84 -0.37 0.76
CA ASP A 218 12.65 -0.97 -0.30
C ASP A 218 12.32 -0.39 -1.69
N PHE A 219 13.26 0.34 -2.28
CA PHE A 219 13.10 0.92 -3.62
C PHE A 219 13.03 -0.15 -4.72
N LYS A 220 13.63 -1.34 -4.53
CA LYS A 220 13.51 -2.42 -5.53
C LYS A 220 12.11 -3.03 -5.51
N GLY A 221 11.53 -3.21 -4.33
CA GLY A 221 10.12 -3.58 -4.14
C GLY A 221 9.19 -2.58 -4.79
N GLN A 222 9.38 -1.27 -4.53
CA GLN A 222 8.58 -0.21 -5.15
C GLN A 222 8.63 -0.26 -6.68
N GLU A 223 9.83 -0.38 -7.26
CA GLU A 223 10.00 -0.45 -8.71
C GLU A 223 9.19 -1.61 -9.32
N ARG A 224 9.30 -2.80 -8.72
CA ARG A 224 8.63 -4.01 -9.22
C ARG A 224 7.12 -3.91 -9.06
N ALA A 225 6.63 -3.53 -7.88
CA ALA A 225 5.21 -3.36 -7.61
C ALA A 225 4.57 -2.32 -8.54
N CYS A 226 5.19 -1.15 -8.70
CA CYS A 226 4.72 -0.10 -9.60
C CYS A 226 4.77 -0.52 -11.07
N ARG A 227 5.79 -1.28 -11.50
CA ARG A 227 5.84 -1.84 -12.86
C ARG A 227 4.67 -2.77 -13.13
N THR A 228 4.42 -3.72 -12.23
CA THR A 228 3.31 -4.67 -12.36
C THR A 228 1.98 -3.94 -12.42
N ALA A 229 1.75 -2.99 -11.51
CA ALA A 229 0.53 -2.19 -11.49
C ALA A 229 0.34 -1.35 -12.77
N LYS A 230 1.41 -0.72 -13.28
CA LYS A 230 1.38 0.02 -14.54
C LYS A 230 0.91 -0.88 -15.69
N THR A 231 1.52 -2.05 -15.86
CA THR A 231 1.15 -2.99 -16.94
C THR A 231 -0.29 -3.46 -16.82
N ILE A 232 -0.79 -3.70 -15.60
CA ILE A 232 -2.19 -4.06 -15.36
C ILE A 232 -3.12 -2.92 -15.77
N TRP A 233 -2.84 -1.68 -15.36
CA TRP A 233 -3.68 -0.53 -15.71
C TRP A 233 -3.64 -0.19 -17.21
N GLU A 234 -2.49 -0.36 -17.86
CA GLU A 234 -2.37 -0.25 -19.32
C GLU A 234 -3.27 -1.27 -20.04
N ARG A 235 -3.28 -2.53 -19.57
CA ARG A 235 -4.16 -3.58 -20.11
C ARG A 235 -5.64 -3.28 -19.88
N ILE A 236 -6.00 -2.69 -18.75
CA ILE A 236 -7.39 -2.27 -18.43
C ILE A 236 -7.81 -1.05 -19.25
N GLY A 237 -6.86 -0.22 -19.69
CA GLY A 237 -7.12 1.02 -20.41
C GLY A 237 -7.26 2.26 -19.52
N ASP A 238 -7.03 2.15 -18.20
CA ASP A 238 -7.03 3.30 -17.28
C ASP A 238 -5.63 3.93 -17.25
N ARG A 239 -5.44 4.90 -18.15
CA ARG A 239 -4.14 5.51 -18.37
C ARG A 239 -3.70 6.44 -17.26
N GLU A 240 -4.62 7.10 -16.57
CA GLU A 240 -4.28 7.99 -15.47
C GLU A 240 -3.62 7.20 -14.33
N LYS A 241 -4.19 6.02 -14.01
CA LYS A 241 -3.60 5.14 -13.01
C LYS A 241 -2.31 4.49 -13.50
N ALA A 242 -2.22 4.10 -14.77
CA ALA A 242 -0.96 3.59 -15.33
C ALA A 242 0.17 4.64 -15.21
N ASP A 243 -0.12 5.88 -15.57
CA ASP A 243 0.79 7.02 -15.50
C ASP A 243 1.26 7.31 -14.06
N TYR A 244 0.35 7.25 -13.07
CA TYR A 244 0.71 7.36 -11.65
C TYR A 244 1.75 6.31 -11.25
N HIS A 245 1.51 5.05 -11.62
CA HIS A 245 2.41 3.95 -11.25
C HIS A 245 3.72 4.01 -12.04
N PHE A 246 3.69 4.45 -13.30
CA PHE A 246 4.90 4.71 -14.09
C PHE A 246 5.80 5.78 -13.46
N TYR A 247 5.21 6.89 -12.99
CA TYR A 247 5.97 7.95 -12.32
C TYR A 247 6.72 7.41 -11.09
N HIS A 248 6.05 6.61 -10.25
CA HIS A 248 6.66 6.02 -9.06
C HIS A 248 7.63 4.87 -9.37
N GLU A 249 7.43 4.11 -10.45
CA GLU A 249 8.45 3.17 -10.97
C GLU A 249 9.75 3.91 -11.29
N MET A 250 9.66 5.04 -12.00
CA MET A 250 10.83 5.83 -12.40
C MET A 250 11.51 6.52 -11.21
N GLU A 251 10.72 7.01 -10.24
CA GLU A 251 11.25 7.53 -8.98
C GLU A 251 12.06 6.47 -8.22
N ALA A 252 11.52 5.25 -8.10
CA ALA A 252 12.18 4.14 -7.43
C ALA A 252 13.51 3.76 -8.13
N LYS A 253 13.51 3.68 -9.47
CA LYS A 253 14.73 3.45 -10.26
C LYS A 253 15.78 4.53 -10.01
N ARG A 254 15.39 5.80 -9.95
CA ARG A 254 16.32 6.91 -9.67
C ARG A 254 16.95 6.77 -8.28
N ARG A 255 16.16 6.44 -7.27
CA ARG A 255 16.64 6.28 -5.88
C ARG A 255 17.59 5.11 -5.69
N GLN A 256 17.63 4.16 -6.61
CA GLN A 256 18.61 3.06 -6.59
C GLN A 256 19.96 3.44 -7.22
N LYS A 257 20.00 4.47 -8.08
CA LYS A 257 21.23 4.86 -8.78
C LYS A 257 22.26 5.50 -7.85
N PRO A 258 23.56 5.46 -8.22
CA PRO A 258 24.59 6.25 -7.54
C PRO A 258 24.27 7.74 -7.51
N ILE A 259 24.77 8.43 -6.49
CA ILE A 259 24.55 9.86 -6.22
C ILE A 259 24.76 10.74 -7.46
N PHE A 260 25.85 10.54 -8.20
CA PHE A 260 26.20 11.36 -9.36
C PHE A 260 25.24 11.21 -10.56
N ILE A 261 24.43 10.15 -10.62
CA ILE A 261 23.35 9.99 -11.63
C ILE A 261 21.99 10.39 -11.03
N ARG A 262 21.77 10.06 -9.76
CA ARG A 262 20.53 10.30 -9.02
C ARG A 262 20.13 11.78 -8.95
N TYR A 263 21.10 12.67 -8.71
CA TYR A 263 20.83 14.11 -8.56
C TYR A 263 20.54 14.81 -9.89
N PRO A 264 21.30 14.61 -10.97
CA PRO A 264 20.96 15.17 -12.29
C PRO A 264 19.55 14.77 -12.78
N GLU A 265 19.12 13.54 -12.49
CA GLU A 265 17.78 13.06 -12.85
C GLU A 265 16.62 13.78 -12.14
N LEU A 266 16.90 14.61 -11.12
CA LEU A 266 15.88 15.47 -10.52
C LEU A 266 15.29 16.47 -11.51
N ILE A 267 16.07 16.89 -12.50
CA ILE A 267 15.58 17.74 -13.60
C ILE A 267 14.51 16.99 -14.39
N VAL A 268 14.68 15.68 -14.61
CA VAL A 268 13.70 14.82 -15.31
C VAL A 268 12.48 14.53 -14.44
N GLN A 269 12.66 14.38 -13.12
CA GLN A 269 11.56 14.07 -12.21
C GLN A 269 10.64 15.27 -11.97
N TYR A 270 11.20 16.44 -11.61
CA TYR A 270 10.37 17.56 -11.14
C TYR A 270 9.81 18.41 -12.29
N PRO A 271 10.65 19.07 -13.12
CA PRO A 271 10.20 19.77 -14.33
C PRO A 271 9.37 18.89 -15.28
N PHE A 272 9.92 17.76 -15.70
CA PHE A 272 9.32 16.96 -16.76
C PHE A 272 8.30 15.94 -16.24
N GLY A 273 8.30 15.62 -14.95
CA GLY A 273 7.38 14.62 -14.39
C GLY A 273 7.53 13.25 -15.04
N TYR A 274 8.74 12.89 -15.53
CA TYR A 274 8.98 11.73 -16.40
C TYR A 274 8.06 11.67 -17.65
N GLY A 275 7.53 12.81 -18.11
CA GLY A 275 6.61 12.88 -19.25
C GLY A 275 5.17 12.46 -18.92
N VAL A 276 4.78 12.48 -17.63
CA VAL A 276 3.42 12.18 -17.15
C VAL A 276 2.62 13.45 -16.79
N HIS A 277 3.32 14.51 -16.38
CA HIS A 277 2.71 15.72 -15.83
C HIS A 277 3.00 16.97 -16.70
N PRO A 278 2.23 17.21 -17.78
CA PRO A 278 2.44 18.38 -18.64
C PRO A 278 2.25 19.71 -17.89
N SER A 279 1.39 19.75 -16.87
CA SER A 279 1.17 20.93 -16.05
C SER A 279 2.42 21.34 -15.26
N ARG A 280 3.20 20.39 -14.70
CA ARG A 280 4.45 20.69 -13.99
C ARG A 280 5.48 21.33 -14.92
N LEU A 281 5.53 20.84 -16.17
CA LEU A 281 6.43 21.39 -17.18
C LEU A 281 6.03 22.82 -17.57
N LEU A 282 4.73 23.09 -17.72
CA LEU A 282 4.22 24.43 -17.97
C LEU A 282 4.58 25.41 -16.83
N PHE A 283 4.36 25.02 -15.57
CA PHE A 283 4.73 25.87 -14.43
C PHE A 283 6.23 26.08 -14.31
N THR A 284 7.03 25.06 -14.61
CA THR A 284 8.49 25.18 -14.62
C THR A 284 8.94 26.12 -15.73
N PHE A 285 8.34 26.03 -16.92
CA PHE A 285 8.60 26.94 -18.03
C PHE A 285 8.33 28.40 -17.63
N VAL A 286 7.16 28.66 -17.04
CA VAL A 286 6.82 30.01 -16.53
C VAL A 286 7.82 30.46 -15.47
N GLY A 287 8.19 29.60 -14.52
CA GLY A 287 9.18 29.92 -13.49
C GLY A 287 10.55 30.28 -14.06
N VAL A 288 11.05 29.49 -15.02
CA VAL A 288 12.33 29.75 -15.71
C VAL A 288 12.29 31.10 -16.43
N MET A 289 11.21 31.39 -17.16
CA MET A 289 11.00 32.67 -17.85
C MET A 289 11.08 33.85 -16.86
N PHE A 290 10.38 33.77 -15.73
CA PHE A 290 10.45 34.82 -14.70
C PHE A 290 11.86 34.96 -14.10
N CYS A 291 12.56 33.85 -13.85
CA CYS A 291 13.93 33.88 -13.33
C CYS A 291 14.91 34.56 -14.29
N PHE A 292 14.86 34.25 -15.59
CA PHE A 292 15.72 34.92 -16.58
C PHE A 292 15.37 36.40 -16.76
N ALA A 293 14.08 36.74 -16.76
CA ALA A 293 13.63 38.13 -16.77
C ALA A 293 14.20 38.93 -15.60
N LEU A 294 14.19 38.36 -14.39
CA LEU A 294 14.81 38.96 -13.20
C LEU A 294 16.32 39.13 -13.34
N VAL A 295 17.03 38.11 -13.85
CA VAL A 295 18.48 38.20 -14.11
C VAL A 295 18.78 39.34 -15.08
N PHE A 296 18.07 39.42 -16.21
CA PHE A 296 18.28 40.49 -17.18
C PHE A 296 17.91 41.87 -16.66
N TRP A 297 16.91 41.96 -15.77
CA TRP A 297 16.51 43.20 -15.13
C TRP A 297 17.58 43.70 -14.16
N VAL A 298 18.10 42.82 -13.29
CA VAL A 298 19.17 43.13 -12.34
C VAL A 298 20.47 43.50 -13.08
N MET A 299 20.86 42.73 -14.10
CA MET A 299 22.04 43.03 -14.90
C MET A 299 21.90 44.30 -15.75
N GLY A 300 20.65 44.68 -16.08
CA GLY A 300 20.34 45.89 -16.82
C GLY A 300 20.46 47.18 -16.01
N ASN A 301 20.58 47.09 -14.67
CA ASN A 301 20.63 48.23 -13.74
C ASN A 301 19.48 49.25 -13.87
N SER A 302 18.33 48.83 -14.42
CA SER A 302 17.18 49.70 -14.68
C SER A 302 15.96 49.19 -13.90
N TYR A 303 15.77 49.70 -12.68
CA TYR A 303 14.77 49.18 -11.73
C TYR A 303 13.36 49.79 -11.87
N SER A 304 12.85 49.93 -13.09
CA SER A 304 11.44 50.32 -13.33
C SER A 304 10.55 49.11 -13.65
N THR A 305 9.24 49.25 -13.44
CA THR A 305 8.23 48.24 -13.80
C THR A 305 8.22 47.96 -15.29
N ASP A 306 8.32 49.02 -16.11
CA ASP A 306 8.31 48.91 -17.57
C ASP A 306 9.57 48.19 -18.07
N ALA A 307 10.73 48.48 -17.47
CA ALA A 307 11.97 47.79 -17.80
C ALA A 307 11.89 46.29 -17.48
N PHE A 308 11.24 45.90 -16.37
CA PHE A 308 11.03 44.48 -16.05
C PHE A 308 10.10 43.81 -17.07
N LEU A 309 8.98 44.45 -17.44
CA LEU A 309 8.05 43.91 -18.44
C LEU A 309 8.70 43.72 -19.81
N GLU A 310 9.60 44.62 -20.20
CA GLU A 310 10.41 44.45 -21.41
C GLU A 310 11.34 43.22 -21.32
N LYS A 311 11.99 42.99 -20.17
CA LYS A 311 12.84 41.80 -19.97
C LYS A 311 12.03 40.52 -19.92
N LEU A 312 10.82 40.57 -19.36
CA LEU A 312 9.89 39.45 -19.36
C LEU A 312 9.44 39.09 -20.78
N LYS A 313 9.09 40.09 -21.59
CA LYS A 313 8.76 39.90 -23.01
C LYS A 313 9.95 39.32 -23.79
N PHE A 314 11.16 39.82 -23.53
CA PHE A 314 12.38 39.31 -24.15
C PHE A 314 12.63 37.83 -23.79
N SER A 315 12.52 37.48 -22.51
CA SER A 315 12.65 36.10 -22.01
C SER A 315 11.62 35.16 -22.65
N PHE A 316 10.35 35.58 -22.69
CA PHE A 316 9.28 34.82 -23.34
C PHE A 316 9.58 34.50 -24.82
N LEU A 317 10.04 35.50 -25.59
CA LEU A 317 10.38 35.31 -27.01
C LEU A 317 11.59 34.40 -27.18
N THR A 318 12.62 34.54 -26.34
CA THR A 318 13.81 33.69 -26.35
C THR A 318 13.46 32.23 -26.07
N MET A 319 12.57 31.96 -25.12
CA MET A 319 12.19 30.60 -24.76
C MET A 319 11.28 29.91 -25.80
N ILE A 320 10.33 30.63 -26.40
CA ILE A 320 9.44 30.06 -27.44
C ILE A 320 10.15 29.95 -28.79
N ILE A 321 11.00 30.93 -29.11
CA ILE A 321 11.74 31.02 -30.37
C ILE A 321 13.23 31.08 -30.03
N PRO A 322 13.90 29.94 -29.77
CA PRO A 322 15.31 29.90 -29.40
C PRO A 322 16.23 30.71 -30.33
N ALA A 323 15.95 30.69 -31.64
CA ALA A 323 16.69 31.46 -32.63
C ALA A 323 16.64 32.98 -32.37
N TYR A 324 15.52 33.50 -31.85
CA TYR A 324 15.39 34.91 -31.49
C TYR A 324 16.39 35.31 -30.40
N GLY A 325 16.56 34.47 -29.38
CA GLY A 325 17.54 34.72 -28.31
C GLY A 325 18.98 34.70 -28.83
N VAL A 326 19.33 33.70 -29.63
CA VAL A 326 20.70 33.56 -30.17
C VAL A 326 21.08 34.74 -31.05
N ILE A 327 20.17 35.22 -31.91
CA ILE A 327 20.43 36.35 -32.82
C ILE A 327 20.57 37.67 -32.04
N ASN A 328 19.78 37.86 -30.98
CA ASN A 328 19.78 39.09 -30.18
C ASN A 328 20.75 39.06 -28.99
N ALA A 329 21.57 38.00 -28.86
CA ALA A 329 22.54 37.88 -27.80
C ALA A 329 23.62 38.96 -27.93
N LYS A 330 23.68 39.87 -26.95
CA LYS A 330 24.73 40.89 -26.85
C LYS A 330 26.07 40.27 -26.45
N THR A 331 27.16 40.98 -26.65
CA THR A 331 28.47 40.55 -26.11
C THR A 331 28.49 40.64 -24.57
N GLY A 332 29.31 39.80 -23.94
CA GLY A 332 29.45 39.74 -22.48
C GLY A 332 28.49 38.77 -21.78
N LEU A 333 28.38 38.90 -20.46
CA LEU A 333 27.65 37.94 -19.60
C LEU A 333 26.17 37.82 -19.95
N ILE A 334 25.52 38.93 -20.35
CA ILE A 334 24.10 38.93 -20.75
C ILE A 334 23.88 37.99 -21.94
N GLY A 335 24.76 38.01 -22.94
CA GLY A 335 24.66 37.13 -24.10
C GLY A 335 24.81 35.65 -23.75
N VAL A 336 25.70 35.32 -22.82
CA VAL A 336 25.85 33.94 -22.33
C VAL A 336 24.54 33.45 -21.70
N PHE A 337 23.92 34.25 -20.83
CA PHE A 337 22.61 33.91 -20.26
C PHE A 337 21.51 33.80 -21.31
N THR A 338 21.49 34.67 -22.32
CA THR A 338 20.53 34.58 -23.44
C THR A 338 20.69 33.29 -24.24
N ILE A 339 21.93 32.84 -24.49
CA ILE A 339 22.19 31.57 -25.19
C ILE A 339 21.74 30.37 -24.34
N ILE A 340 22.02 30.41 -23.03
CA ILE A 340 21.57 29.36 -22.10
C ILE A 340 20.05 29.29 -22.05
N GLU A 341 19.37 30.43 -21.97
CA GLU A 341 17.90 30.52 -22.00
C GLU A 341 17.32 29.95 -23.29
N ALA A 342 17.90 30.33 -24.44
CA ALA A 342 17.50 29.82 -25.76
C ALA A 342 17.67 28.29 -25.83
N PHE A 343 18.78 27.76 -25.30
CA PHE A 343 19.01 26.32 -25.23
C PHE A 343 17.94 25.61 -24.37
N ILE A 344 17.61 26.14 -23.19
CA ILE A 344 16.54 25.58 -22.34
C ILE A 344 15.19 25.62 -23.06
N GLY A 345 14.86 26.75 -23.72
CA GLY A 345 13.64 26.89 -24.52
C GLY A 345 13.51 25.85 -25.62
N ALA A 346 14.61 25.58 -26.33
CA ALA A 346 14.67 24.61 -27.42
C ALA A 346 14.28 23.18 -27.01
N PHE A 347 14.53 22.78 -25.76
CA PHE A 347 14.10 21.48 -25.23
C PHE A 347 12.73 21.53 -24.56
N THR A 348 12.40 22.64 -23.89
CA THR A 348 11.20 22.70 -23.05
C THR A 348 9.91 22.71 -23.88
N TRP A 349 9.82 23.53 -24.93
CA TRP A 349 8.61 23.66 -25.74
C TRP A 349 8.24 22.38 -26.51
N PRO A 350 9.17 21.73 -27.24
CA PRO A 350 8.89 20.43 -27.87
C PRO A 350 8.50 19.36 -26.86
N THR A 351 9.18 19.31 -25.71
CA THR A 351 8.86 18.31 -24.68
C THR A 351 7.47 18.53 -24.09
N PHE A 352 7.04 19.79 -23.92
CA PHE A 352 5.68 20.12 -23.50
C PHE A 352 4.65 19.63 -24.51
N ILE A 353 4.84 19.92 -25.79
CA ILE A 353 3.93 19.46 -26.86
C ILE A 353 3.83 17.94 -26.85
N VAL A 354 4.96 17.21 -26.82
CA VAL A 354 4.98 15.75 -26.82
C VAL A 354 4.28 15.17 -25.58
N THR A 355 4.54 15.75 -24.40
CA THR A 355 3.93 15.30 -23.14
C THR A 355 2.43 15.58 -23.11
N PHE A 356 2.01 16.74 -23.60
CA PHE A 356 0.60 17.13 -23.73
C PHE A 356 -0.13 16.21 -24.71
N ALA A 357 0.45 15.98 -25.90
CA ALA A 357 -0.09 15.10 -26.93
C ALA A 357 -0.25 13.67 -26.41
N ARG A 358 0.79 13.14 -25.77
CA ARG A 358 0.76 11.80 -25.16
C ARG A 358 -0.38 11.66 -24.14
N LYS A 359 -0.65 12.70 -23.35
CA LYS A 359 -1.63 12.65 -22.26
C LYS A 359 -3.07 12.83 -22.73
N TYR A 360 -3.33 13.75 -23.65
CA TYR A 360 -4.69 14.18 -23.98
C TYR A 360 -5.20 13.71 -25.35
N MET A 361 -4.32 13.27 -26.25
CA MET A 361 -4.71 12.93 -27.63
C MET A 361 -4.55 11.46 -27.99
N ARG A 362 -4.06 10.62 -27.08
CA ARG A 362 -3.91 9.18 -27.32
C ARG A 362 -5.20 8.43 -27.08
#